data_AF-A0A4Q6EI52-F1
#
_entry.id   AF-A0A4Q6EI52-F1
#
_cell.length_a   1.000
_cell.length_b   1.000
_cell.length_c   1.000
_cell.angle_alpha   90.00
_cell.angle_beta   90.00
_cell.angle_gamma   90.00
#
_symmetry.space_group_name_H-M   'P 1'
#
loop_
_entity.id
_entity.type
_entity.pdbx_description
1 polymer ?
#
loop_
_entity_poly.entity_id
_entity_poly.type
_entity_poly.pdbx_seq_one_letter_code
_entity_poly.pdbx_strand_id
1 'polypeptide(L)'
;MIGSALAAGALYYPTQKQKPGPYEQAALRLAKVPEAEACDTAGAERRLKLARLLDKFHGRIAGLWEARVAKDFPSQKFEAVGPIFVRPDTTTTRAEGFDVSSWSWEEAQGLFLRTQTESDDPETKARWRDLDTSLRYLLEKDVARLLKGKKFLPPEATPHRFWPNQSVRRTGPREFTVRLNSGDFAGAEARLRQLLEREWAGDGRRVKVVFERGEGLYAVYANSSSARSYVNHRTKRMVIANYAWSRTIAHELGHILGFDDHYYNVWHKEHCYYTQESRLSDLMSNSEKGRVGEAHWRLLEKAYPWPPVEGHPAAKPFTYFMPDTLASKKKPGA
;
A
#
# COMPACT_ATOMS: atom_id res chain seq x y z
N MET A 1 -27.68 47.19 -58.37
CA MET A 1 -26.61 46.80 -57.43
C MET A 1 -27.17 46.91 -56.03
N ILE A 2 -27.53 45.78 -55.41
CA ILE A 2 -28.01 45.70 -54.03
C ILE A 2 -26.88 45.03 -53.24
N GLY A 3 -26.20 45.79 -52.40
CA GLY A 3 -25.13 45.31 -51.53
C GLY A 3 -25.70 44.86 -50.19
N SER A 4 -25.70 43.55 -49.95
CA SER A 4 -26.08 42.96 -48.67
C SER A 4 -24.87 42.91 -47.75
N ALA A 5 -24.84 43.80 -46.74
CA ALA A 5 -23.90 43.73 -45.63
C ALA A 5 -24.41 42.69 -44.61
N LEU A 6 -23.79 41.51 -44.59
CA LEU A 6 -23.97 40.52 -43.53
C LEU A 6 -23.15 40.95 -42.31
N ALA A 7 -23.81 41.55 -41.33
CA ALA A 7 -23.25 41.77 -40.01
C ALA A 7 -23.14 40.40 -39.29
N ALA A 8 -21.91 39.88 -39.20
CA ALA A 8 -21.59 38.72 -38.38
C ALA A 8 -21.71 39.10 -36.89
N GLY A 9 -22.89 38.94 -36.32
CA GLY A 9 -23.10 39.00 -34.88
C GLY A 9 -22.44 37.80 -34.21
N ALA A 10 -21.22 37.99 -33.67
CA ALA A 10 -20.60 37.02 -32.78
C ALA A 10 -21.43 36.95 -31.49
N LEU A 11 -22.32 35.96 -31.39
CA LEU A 11 -23.01 35.61 -30.16
C LEU A 11 -21.96 35.16 -29.14
N TYR A 12 -21.64 36.05 -28.21
CA TYR A 12 -20.73 35.79 -27.09
C TYR A 12 -21.45 34.85 -26.12
N TYR A 13 -21.35 33.54 -26.34
CA TYR A 13 -21.77 32.58 -25.33
C TYR A 13 -20.80 32.69 -24.15
N PRO A 14 -21.26 33.11 -22.95
CA PRO A 14 -20.39 33.10 -21.79
C PRO A 14 -19.91 31.67 -21.58
N THR A 15 -18.60 31.47 -21.64
CA THR A 15 -17.99 30.17 -21.33
C THR A 15 -18.41 29.81 -19.91
N GLN A 16 -19.32 28.84 -19.79
CA GLN A 16 -19.72 28.33 -18.49
C GLN A 16 -18.45 27.86 -17.78
N LYS A 17 -18.06 28.54 -16.70
CA LYS A 17 -16.90 28.15 -15.91
C LYS A 17 -17.14 26.73 -15.41
N GLN A 18 -16.37 25.79 -15.94
CA GLN A 18 -16.45 24.40 -15.52
C GLN A 18 -16.18 24.31 -14.02
N LYS A 19 -17.03 23.59 -13.29
CA LYS A 19 -16.84 23.40 -11.85
C LYS A 19 -15.51 22.67 -11.61
N PRO A 20 -14.68 23.11 -10.64
CA PRO A 20 -13.45 22.41 -10.28
C PRO A 20 -13.71 20.94 -9.95
N GLY A 21 -12.84 20.06 -10.46
CA GLY A 21 -12.89 18.64 -10.13
C GLY A 21 -12.38 18.35 -8.71
N PRO A 22 -12.48 17.10 -8.24
CA PRO A 22 -12.10 16.73 -6.87
C PRO A 22 -10.63 17.00 -6.54
N TYR A 23 -9.70 16.78 -7.47
CA TYR A 23 -8.28 17.04 -7.22
C TYR A 23 -8.00 18.55 -7.17
N GLU A 24 -8.56 19.32 -8.08
CA GLU A 24 -8.47 20.78 -8.08
C GLU A 24 -9.04 21.37 -6.78
N GLN A 25 -10.20 20.88 -6.32
CA GLN A 25 -10.79 21.32 -5.05
C GLN A 25 -9.86 21.04 -3.86
N ALA A 26 -9.20 19.87 -3.82
CA ALA A 26 -8.22 19.57 -2.78
C ALA A 26 -7.03 20.54 -2.84
N ALA A 27 -6.47 20.79 -4.03
CA ALA A 27 -5.37 21.74 -4.22
C ALA A 27 -5.75 23.17 -3.80
N LEU A 28 -6.95 23.64 -4.15
CA LEU A 28 -7.48 24.94 -3.74
C LEU A 28 -7.62 25.08 -2.21
N ARG A 29 -7.98 23.98 -1.53
CA ARG A 29 -8.04 23.96 -0.06
C ARG A 29 -6.64 24.01 0.56
N LEU A 30 -5.70 23.25 0.01
CA LEU A 30 -4.31 23.21 0.47
C LEU A 30 -3.64 24.59 0.35
N ALA A 31 -3.94 25.34 -0.72
CA ALA A 31 -3.41 26.69 -0.92
C ALA A 31 -3.89 27.74 0.11
N LYS A 32 -4.88 27.40 0.94
CA LYS A 32 -5.46 28.29 1.94
C LYS A 32 -5.11 27.91 3.38
N VAL A 33 -4.24 26.91 3.58
CA VAL A 33 -3.86 26.45 4.91
C VAL A 33 -2.90 27.46 5.57
N PRO A 34 -3.25 28.08 6.71
CA PRO A 34 -2.41 29.07 7.37
C PRO A 34 -1.04 28.52 7.81
N GLU A 35 -0.97 27.24 8.17
CA GLU A 35 0.22 26.54 8.62
C GLU A 35 1.07 25.96 7.47
N ALA A 36 0.78 26.33 6.22
CA ALA A 36 1.55 25.90 5.06
C ALA A 36 3.00 26.42 5.15
N GLU A 37 3.96 25.55 4.85
CA GLU A 37 5.37 25.93 4.84
C GLU A 37 5.69 26.82 3.62
N ALA A 38 6.84 27.49 3.63
CA ALA A 38 7.23 28.40 2.54
C ALA A 38 7.20 27.70 1.17
N CYS A 39 7.64 26.44 1.11
CA CYS A 39 7.60 25.67 -0.13
C CYS A 39 6.22 25.13 -0.50
N ASP A 40 5.31 24.92 0.45
CA ASP A 40 3.92 24.61 0.16
C ASP A 40 3.23 25.78 -0.55
N THR A 41 3.56 26.99 -0.10
CA THR A 41 3.08 28.24 -0.69
C THR A 41 3.69 28.46 -2.08
N ALA A 42 5.02 28.32 -2.20
CA ALA A 42 5.71 28.45 -3.48
C ALA A 42 5.26 27.40 -4.52
N GLY A 43 4.91 26.20 -4.07
CA GLY A 43 4.41 25.11 -4.92
C GLY A 43 2.90 25.15 -5.20
N ALA A 44 2.14 26.08 -4.61
CA ALA A 44 0.67 26.06 -4.66
C ALA A 44 0.11 26.17 -6.09
N GLU A 45 0.66 27.05 -6.91
CA GLU A 45 0.23 27.21 -8.31
C GLU A 45 0.54 25.95 -9.13
N ARG A 46 1.73 25.38 -8.96
CA ARG A 46 2.16 24.14 -9.60
C ARG A 46 1.24 22.98 -9.23
N ARG A 47 0.97 22.81 -7.94
CA ARG A 47 0.02 21.82 -7.39
C ARG A 47 -1.35 21.98 -8.02
N LEU A 48 -1.88 23.21 -8.06
CA LEU A 48 -3.20 23.51 -8.64
C LEU A 48 -3.26 23.17 -10.13
N LYS A 49 -2.23 23.55 -10.90
CA LYS A 49 -2.13 23.25 -12.33
C LYS A 49 -2.13 21.74 -12.58
N LEU A 50 -1.33 20.97 -11.84
CA LEU A 50 -1.23 19.52 -11.98
C LEU A 50 -2.50 18.80 -11.52
N ALA A 51 -3.17 19.29 -10.47
CA ALA A 51 -4.45 18.74 -10.03
C ALA A 51 -5.57 18.94 -11.06
N ARG A 52 -5.64 20.11 -11.72
CA ARG A 52 -6.55 20.34 -12.85
C ARG A 52 -6.31 19.37 -14.01
N LEU A 53 -5.05 19.06 -14.28
CA LEU A 53 -4.69 18.11 -15.32
C LEU A 53 -5.16 16.69 -14.99
N LEU A 54 -5.03 16.25 -13.73
CA LEU A 54 -5.61 14.97 -13.30
C LEU A 54 -7.12 14.93 -13.50
N ASP A 55 -7.84 15.97 -13.07
CA ASP A 55 -9.29 16.04 -13.23
C ASP A 55 -9.67 15.98 -14.72
N LYS A 56 -8.94 16.71 -15.59
CA LYS A 56 -9.18 16.73 -17.04
C LYS A 56 -8.94 15.37 -17.70
N PHE A 57 -7.89 14.65 -17.30
CA PHE A 57 -7.47 13.40 -17.95
C PHE A 57 -7.87 12.12 -17.20
N HIS A 58 -8.66 12.23 -16.14
CA HIS A 58 -9.03 11.12 -15.25
C HIS A 58 -9.54 9.87 -16.00
N GLY A 59 -10.48 10.05 -16.95
CA GLY A 59 -11.03 8.94 -17.72
C GLY A 59 -10.00 8.24 -18.62
N ARG A 60 -9.08 9.00 -19.23
CA ARG A 60 -8.01 8.43 -20.07
C ARG A 60 -7.04 7.62 -19.22
N ILE A 61 -6.65 8.17 -18.07
CA ILE A 61 -5.72 7.52 -17.13
C ILE A 61 -6.31 6.21 -16.61
N ALA A 62 -7.61 6.17 -16.28
CA ALA A 62 -8.29 4.96 -15.83
C ALA A 62 -8.12 3.79 -16.82
N GLY A 63 -8.29 4.05 -18.12
CA GLY A 63 -8.09 3.04 -19.17
C GLY A 63 -6.65 2.55 -19.35
N LEU A 64 -5.64 3.32 -18.91
CA LEU A 64 -4.22 2.90 -19.00
C LEU A 64 -3.87 1.80 -17.98
N TRP A 65 -4.61 1.70 -16.87
CA TRP A 65 -4.38 0.69 -15.85
C TRP A 65 -4.86 -0.70 -16.29
N GLU A 66 -5.96 -0.78 -17.04
CA GLU A 66 -6.52 -2.03 -17.56
C GLU A 66 -5.55 -2.72 -18.55
N ALA A 67 -4.89 -1.93 -19.42
CA ALA A 67 -4.00 -2.47 -20.45
C ALA A 67 -2.70 -3.10 -19.92
N ARG A 68 -2.23 -2.75 -18.71
CA ARG A 68 -0.97 -3.27 -18.14
C ARG A 68 -1.06 -4.76 -17.79
N VAL A 69 -2.25 -5.19 -17.35
CA VAL A 69 -2.49 -6.53 -16.84
C VAL A 69 -2.25 -7.61 -17.91
N ALA A 70 -2.27 -7.25 -19.20
CA ALA A 70 -2.04 -8.22 -20.27
C ALA A 70 -0.55 -8.43 -20.63
N LYS A 71 0.33 -7.44 -20.45
CA LYS A 71 1.68 -7.43 -21.04
C LYS A 71 2.80 -7.93 -20.11
N ASP A 72 2.72 -7.63 -18.82
CA ASP A 72 3.82 -7.92 -17.85
C ASP A 72 3.78 -9.36 -17.29
N PHE A 73 2.77 -10.16 -17.67
CA PHE A 73 2.46 -11.44 -17.05
C PHE A 73 3.12 -12.70 -17.67
N PRO A 74 3.47 -12.79 -18.98
CA PRO A 74 3.78 -14.08 -19.59
C PRO A 74 5.14 -14.70 -19.21
N SER A 75 6.03 -13.98 -18.51
CA SER A 75 7.36 -14.50 -18.14
C SER A 75 7.46 -15.08 -16.73
N GLN A 76 6.42 -14.92 -15.90
CA GLN A 76 6.47 -15.33 -14.49
C GLN A 76 5.89 -16.74 -14.30
N LYS A 77 6.49 -17.52 -13.40
CA LYS A 77 5.91 -18.79 -12.96
C LYS A 77 4.74 -18.51 -12.03
N PHE A 78 3.64 -19.21 -12.25
CA PHE A 78 2.44 -19.12 -11.42
C PHE A 78 2.04 -20.49 -10.89
N GLU A 79 1.43 -20.47 -9.72
CA GLU A 79 0.88 -21.63 -9.07
C GLU A 79 -0.63 -21.45 -8.87
N ALA A 80 -1.44 -22.43 -9.27
CA ALA A 80 -2.88 -22.40 -9.01
C ALA A 80 -3.16 -22.66 -7.52
N VAL A 81 -3.96 -21.79 -6.92
CA VAL A 81 -4.44 -21.91 -5.53
C VAL A 81 -5.93 -21.61 -5.54
N GLY A 82 -6.75 -22.65 -5.73
CA GLY A 82 -8.21 -22.50 -5.87
C GLY A 82 -8.59 -21.63 -7.07
N PRO A 83 -9.36 -20.54 -6.89
CA PRO A 83 -9.84 -19.69 -7.98
C PRO A 83 -8.82 -18.66 -8.50
N ILE A 84 -7.60 -18.62 -7.96
CA ILE A 84 -6.56 -17.66 -8.36
C ILE A 84 -5.24 -18.35 -8.67
N PHE A 85 -4.37 -17.59 -9.32
CA PHE A 85 -2.96 -17.91 -9.51
C PHE A 85 -2.12 -17.07 -8.57
N VAL A 86 -1.06 -17.64 -8.01
CA VAL A 86 -0.14 -16.95 -7.09
C VAL A 86 1.28 -17.02 -7.65
N ARG A 87 2.04 -15.93 -7.51
CA ARG A 87 3.46 -15.90 -7.84
C ARG A 87 4.23 -16.50 -6.65
N PRO A 88 4.82 -17.70 -6.79
CA PRO A 88 5.67 -18.23 -5.74
C PRO A 88 6.89 -17.33 -5.60
N ASP A 89 7.29 -17.07 -4.37
CA ASP A 89 8.56 -16.41 -4.12
C ASP A 89 9.74 -17.29 -4.57
N THR A 90 10.57 -16.75 -5.45
CA THR A 90 11.81 -17.39 -5.91
C THR A 90 13.06 -16.75 -5.33
N THR A 91 12.93 -15.68 -4.54
CA THR A 91 14.09 -14.95 -3.99
C THR A 91 14.64 -15.65 -2.76
N THR A 92 15.80 -16.28 -2.92
CA THR A 92 16.53 -16.93 -1.82
C THR A 92 17.35 -15.94 -0.99
N THR A 93 17.82 -14.85 -1.59
CA THR A 93 18.65 -13.84 -0.95
C THR A 93 17.84 -12.95 0.01
N ARG A 94 18.37 -12.75 1.22
CA ARG A 94 17.84 -11.77 2.16
C ARG A 94 18.30 -10.39 1.71
N ALA A 95 17.35 -9.53 1.34
CA ALA A 95 17.63 -8.12 1.11
C ALA A 95 17.61 -7.39 2.46
N GLU A 96 18.60 -6.53 2.69
CA GLU A 96 18.71 -5.69 3.88
C GLU A 96 18.65 -4.21 3.48
N GLY A 97 18.41 -3.33 4.45
CA GLY A 97 18.29 -1.89 4.24
C GLY A 97 16.87 -1.44 3.91
N PHE A 98 16.78 -0.27 3.28
CA PHE A 98 15.53 0.38 2.92
C PHE A 98 15.39 0.49 1.41
N ASP A 99 14.21 0.19 0.90
CA ASP A 99 13.74 0.64 -0.39
C ASP A 99 13.12 2.02 -0.21
N VAL A 100 13.71 3.03 -0.85
CA VAL A 100 13.34 4.44 -0.68
C VAL A 100 12.88 4.98 -2.02
N SER A 101 11.65 5.47 -2.07
CA SER A 101 11.13 6.22 -3.20
C SER A 101 10.87 7.67 -2.79
N SER A 102 11.38 8.63 -3.58
CA SER A 102 11.14 10.06 -3.39
C SER A 102 10.02 10.54 -4.29
N TRP A 103 9.22 11.46 -3.77
CA TRP A 103 8.11 12.07 -4.49
C TRP A 103 8.06 13.56 -4.17
N SER A 104 8.22 14.38 -5.20
CA SER A 104 8.12 15.84 -5.11
C SER A 104 7.21 16.41 -6.19
N TRP A 105 6.65 17.59 -5.92
CA TRP A 105 5.89 18.35 -6.92
C TRP A 105 6.76 18.78 -8.12
N GLU A 106 8.07 18.92 -7.92
CA GLU A 106 9.03 19.23 -8.98
C GLU A 106 9.24 18.04 -9.93
N GLU A 107 9.48 16.84 -9.40
CA GLU A 107 9.59 15.62 -10.21
C GLU A 107 8.30 15.36 -10.99
N ALA A 108 7.13 15.55 -10.35
CA ALA A 108 5.83 15.40 -11.00
C ALA A 108 5.65 16.41 -12.14
N GLN A 109 6.11 17.67 -11.97
CA GLN A 109 6.10 18.63 -13.06
C GLN A 109 7.05 18.22 -14.19
N GLY A 110 8.26 17.73 -13.87
CA GLY A 110 9.20 17.21 -14.87
C GLY A 110 8.63 16.04 -15.65
N LEU A 111 7.96 15.09 -14.98
CA LEU A 111 7.24 13.98 -15.62
C LEU A 111 6.14 14.51 -16.54
N PHE A 112 5.35 15.47 -16.08
CA PHE A 112 4.31 16.08 -16.91
C PHE A 112 4.87 16.72 -18.18
N LEU A 113 5.94 17.52 -18.09
CA LEU A 113 6.57 18.14 -19.25
C LEU A 113 7.07 17.10 -20.27
N ARG A 114 7.65 15.98 -19.80
CA ARG A 114 8.05 14.84 -20.65
C ARG A 114 6.88 14.05 -21.24
N THR A 115 5.67 14.26 -20.73
CA THR A 115 4.45 13.58 -21.17
C THR A 115 3.66 14.43 -22.18
N GLN A 116 3.98 15.72 -22.33
CA GLN A 116 3.28 16.64 -23.25
C GLN A 116 3.55 16.37 -24.74
N THR A 117 4.52 15.53 -25.09
CA THR A 117 4.64 15.02 -26.46
C THR A 117 3.49 14.04 -26.68
N GLU A 118 2.38 14.51 -27.27
CA GLU A 118 1.24 13.68 -27.62
C GLU A 118 1.68 12.57 -28.58
N SER A 119 1.79 11.36 -28.05
CA SER A 119 2.10 10.17 -28.82
C SER A 119 1.32 8.99 -28.24
N ASP A 120 0.81 8.13 -29.11
CA ASP A 120 0.23 6.83 -28.72
C ASP A 120 1.29 5.80 -28.33
N ASP A 121 2.56 6.20 -28.36
CA ASP A 121 3.70 5.40 -27.96
C ASP A 121 3.53 4.82 -26.53
N PRO A 122 3.83 3.52 -26.34
CA PRO A 122 3.73 2.85 -25.05
C PRO A 122 4.50 3.52 -23.90
N GLU A 123 5.63 4.18 -24.17
CA GLU A 123 6.40 4.90 -23.16
C GLU A 123 5.63 6.13 -22.66
N THR A 124 4.99 6.87 -23.58
CA THR A 124 4.15 8.02 -23.23
C THR A 124 2.95 7.59 -22.37
N LYS A 125 2.34 6.43 -22.68
CA LYS A 125 1.29 5.82 -21.86
C LYS A 125 1.80 5.42 -20.47
N ALA A 126 3.02 4.89 -20.36
CA ALA A 126 3.63 4.58 -19.07
C ALA A 126 3.83 5.83 -18.22
N ARG A 127 4.39 6.90 -18.80
CA ARG A 127 4.62 8.19 -18.12
C ARG A 127 3.33 8.83 -17.59
N TRP A 128 2.21 8.72 -18.32
CA TRP A 128 0.91 9.19 -17.82
C TRP A 128 0.46 8.46 -16.55
N ARG A 129 0.72 7.16 -16.42
CA ARG A 129 0.39 6.39 -15.21
C ARG A 129 1.29 6.74 -14.04
N ASP A 130 2.58 6.90 -14.31
CA ASP A 130 3.56 7.30 -13.30
C ASP A 130 3.20 8.68 -12.76
N LEU A 131 2.85 9.61 -13.66
CA LEU A 131 2.36 10.94 -13.29
C LEU A 131 1.07 10.86 -12.46
N ASP A 132 0.08 10.07 -12.86
CA ASP A 132 -1.15 9.88 -12.07
C ASP A 132 -0.85 9.37 -10.66
N THR A 133 0.02 8.37 -10.56
CA THR A 133 0.46 7.79 -9.29
C THR A 133 1.14 8.83 -8.42
N SER A 134 2.11 9.58 -8.97
CA SER A 134 2.81 10.65 -8.27
C SER A 134 1.84 11.71 -7.75
N LEU A 135 0.94 12.20 -8.60
CA LEU A 135 0.06 13.30 -8.25
C LEU A 135 -0.99 12.91 -7.21
N ARG A 136 -1.57 11.70 -7.32
CA ARG A 136 -2.49 11.18 -6.29
C ARG A 136 -1.79 10.99 -4.95
N TYR A 137 -0.59 10.41 -4.97
CA TYR A 137 0.23 10.23 -3.78
C TYR A 137 0.52 11.58 -3.11
N LEU A 138 1.07 12.54 -3.85
CA LEU A 138 1.42 13.86 -3.34
C LEU A 138 0.21 14.61 -2.77
N LEU A 139 -0.93 14.61 -3.47
CA LEU A 139 -2.15 15.24 -2.97
C LEU A 139 -2.68 14.56 -1.70
N GLU A 140 -2.68 13.23 -1.64
CA GLU A 140 -3.08 12.50 -0.44
C GLU A 140 -2.20 12.87 0.76
N LYS A 141 -0.87 12.91 0.56
CA LYS A 141 0.07 13.24 1.64
C LYS A 141 -0.04 14.69 2.08
N ASP A 142 -0.19 15.64 1.15
CA ASP A 142 -0.40 17.04 1.51
C ASP A 142 -1.74 17.26 2.24
N VAL A 143 -2.83 16.60 1.80
CA VAL A 143 -4.10 16.63 2.55
C VAL A 143 -3.93 16.06 3.94
N ALA A 144 -3.23 14.94 4.10
CA ALA A 144 -2.99 14.35 5.41
C ALA A 144 -2.11 15.25 6.29
N ARG A 145 -1.02 15.82 5.75
CA ARG A 145 -0.08 16.68 6.49
C ARG A 145 -0.73 18.00 6.88
N LEU A 146 -1.20 18.76 5.89
CA LEU A 146 -1.60 20.15 6.05
C LEU A 146 -3.03 20.28 6.57
N LEU A 147 -3.98 19.48 6.07
CA LEU A 147 -5.38 19.61 6.48
C LEU A 147 -5.77 18.73 7.67
N LYS A 148 -5.04 17.63 7.91
CA LYS A 148 -5.35 16.69 9.01
C LYS A 148 -4.28 16.67 10.11
N GLY A 149 -3.21 17.46 9.98
CA GLY A 149 -2.14 17.52 10.97
C GLY A 149 -1.37 16.21 11.16
N LYS A 150 -1.40 15.29 10.16
CA LYS A 150 -0.70 14.02 10.26
C LYS A 150 0.81 14.25 10.23
N LYS A 151 1.51 13.71 11.22
CA LYS A 151 2.98 13.69 11.25
C LYS A 151 3.51 12.55 10.36
N PHE A 152 4.51 12.88 9.55
CA PHE A 152 5.22 11.98 8.65
C PHE A 152 6.61 11.74 9.21
N LEU A 153 6.72 10.71 10.05
CA LEU A 153 7.87 10.43 10.91
C LEU A 153 8.84 9.46 10.23
N PRO A 154 10.15 9.55 10.55
CA PRO A 154 11.11 8.54 10.09
C PRO A 154 10.86 7.18 10.77
N PRO A 155 11.47 6.09 10.25
CA PRO A 155 11.22 4.74 10.73
C PRO A 155 11.38 4.55 12.24
N GLU A 156 12.45 5.09 12.83
CA GLU A 156 12.80 4.99 14.24
C GLU A 156 11.81 5.72 15.18
N ALA A 157 11.03 6.66 14.63
CA ALA A 157 10.07 7.46 15.37
C ALA A 157 8.60 7.09 15.07
N THR A 158 8.37 6.17 14.13
CA THR A 158 7.01 5.78 13.73
C THR A 158 6.44 4.73 14.69
N PRO A 159 5.38 5.05 15.46
CA PRO A 159 4.76 4.08 16.33
C PRO A 159 3.84 3.15 15.53
N HIS A 160 3.98 1.85 15.77
CA HIS A 160 3.15 0.79 15.23
C HIS A 160 2.19 0.28 16.30
N ARG A 161 1.05 -0.28 15.88
CA ARG A 161 0.06 -0.87 16.77
C ARG A 161 -0.14 -2.34 16.48
N PHE A 162 -0.01 -3.14 17.52
CA PHE A 162 -0.37 -4.55 17.49
C PHE A 162 -1.80 -4.71 18.01
N TRP A 163 -2.65 -5.37 17.24
CA TRP A 163 -4.06 -5.63 17.55
C TRP A 163 -4.32 -7.14 17.63
N PRO A 164 -4.17 -7.76 18.82
CA PRO A 164 -4.37 -9.20 18.95
C PRO A 164 -5.79 -9.61 18.52
N ASN A 165 -5.89 -10.76 17.87
CA ASN A 165 -7.11 -11.25 17.25
C ASN A 165 -7.59 -12.52 17.93
N GLN A 166 -8.89 -12.59 18.22
CA GLN A 166 -9.49 -13.72 18.93
C GLN A 166 -9.46 -15.04 18.15
N SER A 167 -9.29 -14.99 16.83
CA SER A 167 -9.09 -16.18 16.00
C SER A 167 -7.68 -16.76 16.11
N VAL A 168 -6.74 -16.06 16.76
CA VAL A 168 -5.35 -16.45 16.93
C VAL A 168 -5.11 -16.87 18.37
N ARG A 169 -4.42 -18.00 18.56
CA ARG A 169 -4.01 -18.50 19.87
C ARG A 169 -2.63 -19.11 19.79
N ARG A 170 -1.86 -19.01 20.87
CA ARG A 170 -0.63 -19.80 21.00
C ARG A 170 -0.98 -21.20 21.48
N THR A 171 -0.66 -22.21 20.68
CA THR A 171 -0.98 -23.63 20.94
C THR A 171 0.21 -24.44 21.42
N GLY A 172 1.40 -23.82 21.44
CA GLY A 172 2.59 -24.38 22.07
C GLY A 172 3.68 -23.33 22.28
N PRO A 173 4.83 -23.68 22.89
CA PRO A 173 5.90 -22.73 23.17
C PRO A 173 6.42 -21.99 21.93
N ARG A 174 6.26 -22.54 20.72
CA ARG A 174 6.70 -21.93 19.46
C ARG A 174 5.67 -22.06 18.34
N GLU A 175 4.40 -22.30 18.68
CA GLU A 175 3.33 -22.51 17.71
C GLU A 175 2.15 -21.58 17.96
N PHE A 176 1.71 -20.89 16.92
CA PHE A 176 0.53 -20.04 16.91
C PHE A 176 -0.48 -20.64 15.94
N THR A 177 -1.71 -20.89 16.37
CA THR A 177 -2.80 -21.31 15.50
C THR A 177 -3.68 -20.11 15.17
N VAL A 178 -3.92 -19.89 13.88
CA VAL A 178 -4.91 -18.94 13.36
C VAL A 178 -6.05 -19.70 12.71
N ARG A 179 -7.27 -19.34 13.07
CA ARG A 179 -8.50 -19.93 12.55
C ARG A 179 -9.12 -19.03 11.49
N LEU A 180 -9.43 -19.58 10.33
CA LEU A 180 -9.96 -18.88 9.17
C LEU A 180 -11.17 -19.61 8.59
N ASN A 181 -12.04 -18.90 7.88
CA ASN A 181 -13.05 -19.47 7.02
C ASN A 181 -12.53 -19.51 5.57
N SER A 182 -12.63 -20.66 4.90
CA SER A 182 -12.06 -20.85 3.57
C SER A 182 -12.70 -20.01 2.47
N GLY A 183 -13.94 -19.53 2.64
CA GLY A 183 -14.63 -18.66 1.69
C GLY A 183 -14.57 -19.19 0.25
N ASP A 184 -14.02 -18.41 -0.67
CA ASP A 184 -13.91 -18.77 -2.10
C ASP A 184 -12.89 -19.89 -2.36
N PHE A 185 -12.11 -20.28 -1.35
CA PHE A 185 -11.09 -21.33 -1.43
C PHE A 185 -11.58 -22.67 -0.87
N ALA A 186 -12.89 -22.86 -0.74
CA ALA A 186 -13.46 -24.17 -0.40
C ALA A 186 -13.02 -25.25 -1.41
N GLY A 187 -12.45 -26.34 -0.92
CA GLY A 187 -11.83 -27.40 -1.73
C GLY A 187 -10.35 -27.16 -2.08
N ALA A 188 -9.80 -25.98 -1.80
CA ALA A 188 -8.38 -25.63 -2.01
C ALA A 188 -7.64 -25.34 -0.69
N GLU A 189 -8.23 -25.69 0.45
CA GLU A 189 -7.71 -25.37 1.79
C GLU A 189 -6.30 -25.88 2.03
N ALA A 190 -5.98 -27.09 1.57
CA ALA A 190 -4.65 -27.68 1.78
C ALA A 190 -3.55 -26.83 1.11
N ARG A 191 -3.82 -26.34 -0.11
CA ARG A 191 -2.86 -25.54 -0.87
C ARG A 191 -2.71 -24.13 -0.29
N LEU A 192 -3.84 -23.50 0.04
CA LEU A 192 -3.84 -22.19 0.68
C LEU A 192 -3.15 -22.24 2.06
N ARG A 193 -3.42 -23.28 2.86
CA ARG A 193 -2.74 -23.54 4.13
C ARG A 193 -1.23 -23.60 3.95
N GLN A 194 -0.76 -24.46 3.04
CA GLN A 194 0.67 -24.63 2.79
C GLN A 194 1.35 -23.30 2.44
N LEU A 195 0.69 -22.49 1.60
CA LEU A 195 1.20 -21.19 1.21
C LEU A 195 1.34 -20.23 2.40
N LEU A 196 0.29 -20.11 3.21
CA LEU A 196 0.25 -19.23 4.37
C LEU A 196 1.24 -19.65 5.47
N GLU A 197 1.29 -20.95 5.77
CA GLU A 197 2.15 -21.50 6.83
C GLU A 197 3.64 -21.44 6.46
N ARG A 198 3.98 -21.63 5.18
CA ARG A 198 5.37 -21.62 4.71
C ARG A 198 6.06 -20.28 4.97
N GLU A 199 5.41 -19.17 4.65
CA GLU A 199 5.99 -17.83 4.81
C GLU A 199 6.05 -17.41 6.29
N TRP A 200 5.18 -17.98 7.13
CA TRP A 200 5.16 -17.79 8.59
C TRP A 200 5.79 -18.98 9.34
N ALA A 201 6.90 -19.51 8.83
CA ALA A 201 7.73 -20.50 9.51
C ALA A 201 9.20 -20.03 9.56
N GLY A 202 9.85 -20.14 10.72
CA GLY A 202 11.24 -19.73 10.89
C GLY A 202 11.75 -19.89 12.32
N ASP A 203 13.06 -20.18 12.49
CA ASP A 203 13.74 -20.29 13.79
C ASP A 203 13.06 -21.25 14.78
N GLY A 204 12.47 -22.34 14.26
CA GLY A 204 11.71 -23.33 15.03
C GLY A 204 10.36 -22.83 15.54
N ARG A 205 9.88 -21.68 15.06
CA ARG A 205 8.54 -21.13 15.28
C ARG A 205 7.69 -21.26 14.03
N ARG A 206 6.38 -21.37 14.22
CA ARG A 206 5.43 -21.47 13.10
C ARG A 206 4.06 -20.88 13.42
N VAL A 207 3.40 -20.42 12.38
CA VAL A 207 1.94 -20.21 12.36
C VAL A 207 1.29 -21.42 11.69
N LYS A 208 0.26 -21.98 12.33
CA LYS A 208 -0.59 -23.06 11.83
C LYS A 208 -1.94 -22.48 11.43
N VAL A 209 -2.42 -22.78 10.24
CA VAL A 209 -3.69 -22.30 9.70
C VAL A 209 -4.74 -23.42 9.74
N VAL A 210 -5.80 -23.19 10.51
CA VAL A 210 -6.94 -24.10 10.62
C VAL A 210 -8.13 -23.47 9.91
N PHE A 211 -8.71 -24.19 8.94
CA PHE A 211 -9.92 -23.76 8.25
C PHE A 211 -11.14 -24.37 8.94
N GLU A 212 -12.08 -23.53 9.33
CA GLU A 212 -13.31 -23.90 10.02
C GLU A 212 -14.44 -22.92 9.68
N ARG A 213 -15.68 -23.36 9.91
CA ARG A 213 -16.86 -22.49 9.83
C ARG A 213 -17.11 -21.89 11.21
N GLY A 214 -17.42 -20.60 11.25
CA GLY A 214 -17.75 -19.93 12.50
C GLY A 214 -17.98 -18.45 12.29
N GLU A 215 -18.87 -17.89 13.10
CA GLU A 215 -19.04 -16.44 13.17
C GLU A 215 -17.77 -15.79 13.75
N GLY A 216 -17.44 -14.59 13.25
CA GLY A 216 -16.27 -13.83 13.71
C GLY A 216 -14.91 -14.26 13.14
N LEU A 217 -14.84 -15.38 12.40
CA LEU A 217 -13.64 -15.77 11.66
C LEU A 217 -13.46 -14.91 10.40
N TYR A 218 -12.20 -14.69 10.01
CA TYR A 218 -11.92 -14.04 8.74
C TYR A 218 -12.18 -15.02 7.60
N ALA A 219 -13.04 -14.63 6.66
CA ALA A 219 -13.27 -15.37 5.43
C ALA A 219 -12.31 -14.91 4.32
N VAL A 220 -11.73 -15.89 3.62
CA VAL A 220 -10.78 -15.64 2.53
C VAL A 220 -11.52 -15.58 1.20
N TYR A 221 -11.37 -14.47 0.48
CA TYR A 221 -12.02 -14.21 -0.80
C TYR A 221 -10.99 -14.06 -1.90
N ALA A 222 -11.36 -14.53 -3.08
CA ALA A 222 -10.59 -14.37 -4.29
C ALA A 222 -11.02 -13.08 -5.00
N ASN A 223 -10.06 -12.38 -5.57
CA ASN A 223 -10.35 -11.21 -6.39
C ASN A 223 -9.64 -11.33 -7.74
N SER A 224 -10.39 -11.78 -8.75
CA SER A 224 -9.90 -11.95 -10.12
C SER A 224 -9.71 -10.63 -10.87
N SER A 225 -10.39 -9.56 -10.44
CA SER A 225 -10.41 -8.26 -11.13
C SER A 225 -9.50 -7.19 -10.51
N SER A 226 -9.08 -7.37 -9.25
CA SER A 226 -8.24 -6.40 -8.53
C SER A 226 -6.77 -6.77 -8.62
N ALA A 227 -5.94 -5.73 -8.68
CA ALA A 227 -4.49 -5.85 -8.55
C ALA A 227 -4.00 -5.88 -7.09
N ARG A 228 -4.88 -5.73 -6.09
CA ARG A 228 -4.48 -5.56 -4.68
C ARG A 228 -5.19 -6.51 -3.72
N SER A 229 -4.38 -7.22 -2.91
CA SER A 229 -4.80 -7.94 -1.72
C SER A 229 -4.99 -6.98 -0.53
N TYR A 230 -5.89 -7.32 0.39
CA TYR A 230 -6.12 -6.52 1.59
C TYR A 230 -6.88 -7.30 2.68
N VAL A 231 -6.75 -6.86 3.93
CA VAL A 231 -7.62 -7.26 5.05
C VAL A 231 -8.60 -6.16 5.43
N ASN A 232 -9.88 -6.49 5.48
CA ASN A 232 -10.92 -5.65 6.05
C ASN A 232 -11.34 -6.17 7.42
N HIS A 233 -10.87 -5.51 8.48
CA HIS A 233 -11.16 -5.90 9.86
C HIS A 233 -12.63 -5.74 10.27
N ARG A 234 -13.36 -4.79 9.66
CA ARG A 234 -14.78 -4.54 9.95
C ARG A 234 -15.66 -5.67 9.43
N THR A 235 -15.42 -6.10 8.20
CA THR A 235 -16.19 -7.18 7.56
C THR A 235 -15.57 -8.56 7.74
N LYS A 236 -14.42 -8.66 8.44
CA LYS A 236 -13.65 -9.89 8.62
C LYS A 236 -13.36 -10.60 7.28
N ARG A 237 -12.85 -9.85 6.31
CA ARG A 237 -12.50 -10.37 4.98
C ARG A 237 -11.00 -10.25 4.76
N MET A 238 -10.40 -11.33 4.26
CA MET A 238 -9.08 -11.31 3.65
C MET A 238 -9.28 -11.50 2.15
N VAL A 239 -8.94 -10.51 1.35
CA VAL A 239 -9.10 -10.56 -0.09
C VAL A 239 -7.74 -10.78 -0.72
N ILE A 240 -7.61 -11.83 -1.53
CA ILE A 240 -6.39 -12.16 -2.24
C ILE A 240 -6.57 -11.82 -3.72
N ALA A 241 -5.75 -10.89 -4.20
CA ALA A 241 -5.70 -10.57 -5.62
C ALA A 241 -5.11 -11.72 -6.44
N ASN A 242 -5.68 -11.92 -7.62
CA ASN A 242 -5.10 -12.83 -8.59
C ASN A 242 -3.69 -12.35 -8.97
N TYR A 243 -2.78 -13.30 -9.14
CA TYR A 243 -1.37 -13.08 -9.43
C TYR A 243 -0.59 -12.35 -8.34
N ALA A 244 -1.10 -12.26 -7.11
CA ALA A 244 -0.33 -11.72 -5.98
C ALA A 244 0.93 -12.56 -5.71
N TRP A 245 1.94 -11.96 -5.08
CA TRP A 245 3.08 -12.70 -4.54
C TRP A 245 2.66 -13.52 -3.32
N SER A 246 3.25 -14.70 -3.12
CA SER A 246 2.97 -15.52 -1.92
C SER A 246 3.22 -14.74 -0.62
N ARG A 247 4.27 -13.91 -0.59
CA ARG A 247 4.57 -13.01 0.52
C ARG A 247 3.55 -11.89 0.69
N THR A 248 2.93 -11.38 -0.38
CA THR A 248 1.81 -10.44 -0.24
C THR A 248 0.64 -11.10 0.48
N ILE A 249 0.35 -12.37 0.17
CA ILE A 249 -0.68 -13.13 0.89
C ILE A 249 -0.29 -13.34 2.36
N ALA A 250 0.98 -13.63 2.63
CA ALA A 250 1.49 -13.77 4.00
C ALA A 250 1.47 -12.45 4.78
N HIS A 251 1.70 -11.31 4.13
CA HIS A 251 1.57 -9.98 4.70
C HIS A 251 0.12 -9.72 5.15
N GLU A 252 -0.86 -10.06 4.32
CA GLU A 252 -2.27 -10.01 4.72
C GLU A 252 -2.58 -10.91 5.92
N LEU A 253 -1.96 -12.10 5.99
CA LEU A 253 -2.07 -12.94 7.19
C LEU A 253 -1.49 -12.24 8.42
N GLY A 254 -0.39 -11.49 8.27
CA GLY A 254 0.18 -10.66 9.32
C GLY A 254 -0.82 -9.70 9.94
N HIS A 255 -1.67 -9.06 9.13
CA HIS A 255 -2.76 -8.22 9.65
C HIS A 255 -3.78 -9.02 10.47
N ILE A 256 -4.12 -10.24 10.06
CA ILE A 256 -5.00 -11.13 10.85
C ILE A 256 -4.32 -11.52 12.17
N LEU A 257 -3.00 -11.75 12.16
CA LEU A 257 -2.21 -12.05 13.35
C LEU A 257 -2.12 -10.86 14.32
N GLY A 258 -2.30 -9.64 13.81
CA GLY A 258 -2.44 -8.41 14.60
C GLY A 258 -1.42 -7.33 14.25
N PHE A 259 -0.56 -7.53 13.26
CA PHE A 259 0.41 -6.53 12.82
C PHE A 259 -0.26 -5.42 12.00
N ASP A 260 0.18 -4.18 12.16
CA ASP A 260 -0.12 -3.11 11.21
C ASP A 260 0.93 -3.07 10.08
N ASP A 261 0.70 -2.19 9.13
CA ASP A 261 1.67 -1.90 8.08
C ASP A 261 2.88 -1.16 8.63
N HIS A 262 4.08 -1.57 8.22
CA HIS A 262 5.34 -0.90 8.52
C HIS A 262 5.80 -0.01 7.36
N TYR A 263 4.91 0.81 6.80
CA TYR A 263 5.26 1.81 5.78
C TYR A 263 5.63 3.15 6.42
N TYR A 264 6.82 3.64 6.11
CA TYR A 264 7.30 4.91 6.63
C TYR A 264 7.16 5.97 5.55
N ASN A 265 6.38 7.00 5.83
CA ASN A 265 6.25 8.14 4.95
C ASN A 265 6.91 9.31 5.69
N VAL A 266 7.97 9.89 5.12
CA VAL A 266 8.75 10.96 5.76
C VAL A 266 8.58 12.24 4.95
N TRP A 267 8.38 13.37 5.64
CA TRP A 267 8.36 14.68 5.01
C TRP A 267 9.70 15.38 5.22
N HIS A 268 10.41 15.66 4.13
CA HIS A 268 11.70 16.34 4.13
C HIS A 268 11.49 17.84 3.98
N LYS A 269 11.23 18.52 5.11
CA LYS A 269 10.89 19.95 5.15
C LYS A 269 11.87 20.87 4.40
N GLU A 270 13.16 20.58 4.47
CA GLU A 270 14.20 21.43 3.87
C GLU A 270 14.20 21.39 2.34
N HIS A 271 13.71 20.29 1.76
CA HIS A 271 13.75 20.01 0.33
C HIS A 271 12.36 19.80 -0.29
N CYS A 272 11.32 19.80 0.54
CA CYS A 272 9.91 19.80 0.16
C CYS A 272 9.49 18.61 -0.71
N TYR A 273 9.91 17.42 -0.28
CA TYR A 273 9.51 16.16 -0.87
C TYR A 273 9.14 15.14 0.21
N TYR A 274 8.40 14.12 -0.20
CA TYR A 274 8.11 12.95 0.63
C TYR A 274 9.03 11.80 0.24
N THR A 275 9.53 11.05 1.21
CA THR A 275 9.99 9.68 0.96
C THR A 275 8.94 8.68 1.42
N GLN A 276 8.80 7.60 0.67
CA GLN A 276 8.22 6.37 1.17
C GLN A 276 9.35 5.36 1.33
N GLU A 277 9.55 4.90 2.55
CA GLU A 277 10.61 3.98 2.92
C GLU A 277 9.97 2.66 3.36
N SER A 278 10.51 1.55 2.86
CA SER A 278 10.15 0.20 3.30
C SER A 278 11.40 -0.59 3.65
N ARG A 279 11.38 -1.27 4.79
CA ARG A 279 12.46 -2.17 5.23
C ARG A 279 12.41 -3.43 4.38
N LEU A 280 13.45 -3.66 3.59
CA LEU A 280 13.52 -4.76 2.63
C LEU A 280 13.45 -6.14 3.30
N SER A 281 13.89 -6.25 4.55
CA SER A 281 13.92 -7.51 5.31
C SER A 281 12.62 -7.82 6.07
N ASP A 282 11.71 -6.86 6.16
CA ASP A 282 10.53 -6.92 7.03
C ASP A 282 9.26 -7.18 6.21
N LEU A 283 8.61 -8.34 6.44
CA LEU A 283 7.40 -8.72 5.71
C LEU A 283 6.27 -7.69 5.84
N MET A 284 6.12 -7.07 7.01
CA MET A 284 5.07 -6.07 7.25
C MET A 284 5.43 -4.70 6.66
N SER A 285 6.67 -4.49 6.21
CA SER A 285 7.12 -3.27 5.55
C SER A 285 7.20 -3.42 4.03
N ASN A 286 7.66 -4.58 3.55
CA ASN A 286 7.79 -4.88 2.12
C ASN A 286 7.19 -6.26 1.84
N SER A 287 5.98 -6.27 1.32
CA SER A 287 5.21 -7.50 1.09
C SER A 287 5.71 -8.33 -0.09
N GLU A 288 6.64 -7.82 -0.90
CA GLU A 288 7.24 -8.56 -2.02
C GLU A 288 8.56 -9.23 -1.63
N LYS A 289 9.42 -8.51 -0.90
CA LYS A 289 10.80 -8.93 -0.59
C LYS A 289 11.03 -9.28 0.88
N GLY A 290 10.20 -8.75 1.77
CA GLY A 290 10.31 -8.89 3.22
C GLY A 290 10.03 -10.29 3.72
N ARG A 291 10.49 -10.58 4.94
CA ARG A 291 10.32 -11.88 5.60
C ARG A 291 9.95 -11.72 7.06
N VAL A 292 9.41 -12.79 7.64
CA VAL A 292 9.13 -12.88 9.08
C VAL A 292 10.45 -13.02 9.84
N GLY A 293 10.93 -11.93 10.43
CA GLY A 293 12.08 -11.92 11.34
C GLY A 293 11.76 -12.11 12.83
N GLU A 294 12.80 -12.20 13.65
CA GLU A 294 12.75 -12.36 15.12
C GLU A 294 11.85 -11.31 15.82
N ALA A 295 11.82 -10.07 15.34
CA ALA A 295 10.98 -9.02 15.91
C ALA A 295 9.48 -9.37 15.85
N HIS A 296 9.02 -9.97 14.74
CA HIS A 296 7.63 -10.43 14.60
C HIS A 296 7.31 -11.51 15.61
N TRP A 297 8.20 -12.49 15.78
CA TRP A 297 8.01 -13.58 16.72
C TRP A 297 7.89 -13.08 18.15
N ARG A 298 8.76 -12.15 18.58
CA ARG A 298 8.67 -11.55 19.91
C ARG A 298 7.35 -10.80 20.14
N LEU A 299 6.85 -10.11 19.11
CA LEU A 299 5.56 -9.43 19.18
C LEU A 299 4.41 -10.43 19.31
N LEU A 300 4.42 -11.54 18.56
CA LEU A 300 3.45 -12.63 18.71
C LEU A 300 3.51 -13.28 20.09
N GLU A 301 4.71 -13.59 20.60
CA GLU A 301 4.90 -14.20 21.91
C GLU A 301 4.41 -13.29 23.05
N LYS A 302 4.58 -11.97 22.91
CA LYS A 302 4.03 -10.96 23.81
C LYS A 302 2.50 -10.85 23.70
N ALA A 303 1.98 -10.87 22.48
CA ALA A 303 0.55 -10.73 22.21
C ALA A 303 -0.26 -11.97 22.63
N TYR A 304 0.33 -13.16 22.51
CA TYR A 304 -0.30 -14.45 22.78
C TYR A 304 0.60 -15.25 23.73
N PRO A 305 0.44 -15.12 25.05
CA PRO A 305 1.31 -15.78 26.03
C PRO A 305 1.15 -17.31 26.05
N TRP A 306 2.21 -18.01 26.47
CA TRP A 306 2.19 -19.46 26.71
C TRP A 306 2.87 -19.81 28.04
N PRO A 307 2.24 -20.61 28.92
CA PRO A 307 0.86 -21.10 28.85
C PRO A 307 -0.18 -19.97 28.73
N PRO A 308 -1.37 -20.22 28.16
CA PRO A 308 -2.40 -19.19 28.06
C PRO A 308 -2.83 -18.74 29.45
N VAL A 309 -3.01 -17.44 29.64
CA VAL A 309 -3.56 -16.89 30.88
C VAL A 309 -5.06 -17.18 30.90
N GLU A 310 -5.55 -17.75 32.00
CA GLU A 310 -6.97 -18.05 32.16
C GLU A 310 -7.83 -16.79 31.96
N GLY A 311 -8.87 -16.88 31.14
CA GLY A 311 -9.73 -15.74 30.78
C GLY A 311 -9.11 -14.71 29.81
N HIS A 312 -7.81 -14.77 29.54
CA HIS A 312 -7.09 -13.80 28.70
C HIS A 312 -6.19 -14.49 27.67
N PRO A 313 -6.77 -15.08 26.60
CA PRO A 313 -6.01 -15.80 25.58
C PRO A 313 -5.11 -14.89 24.72
N ALA A 314 -5.32 -13.57 24.79
CA ALA A 314 -4.55 -12.57 24.08
C ALA A 314 -4.40 -11.29 24.92
N ALA A 315 -3.30 -10.56 24.71
CA ALA A 315 -3.06 -9.27 25.32
C ALA A 315 -4.04 -8.20 24.81
N LYS A 316 -4.11 -7.06 25.50
CA LYS A 316 -4.77 -5.85 24.96
C LYS A 316 -3.93 -5.28 23.81
N PRO A 317 -4.52 -4.52 22.88
CA PRO A 317 -3.77 -3.80 21.86
C PRO A 317 -2.65 -2.96 22.48
N PHE A 318 -1.48 -2.94 21.84
CA PHE A 318 -0.32 -2.22 22.35
C PHE A 318 0.46 -1.54 21.23
N THR A 319 1.15 -0.46 21.57
CA THR A 319 2.08 0.22 20.68
C THR A 319 3.46 -0.41 20.77
N TYR A 320 4.15 -0.51 19.64
CA TYR A 320 5.54 -0.92 19.54
C TYR A 320 6.26 -0.06 18.51
N PHE A 321 7.58 -0.13 18.53
CA PHE A 321 8.45 0.42 17.49
C PHE A 321 9.20 -0.75 16.90
N MET A 322 9.43 -0.71 15.59
CA MET A 322 10.28 -1.71 14.96
C MET A 322 11.73 -1.34 15.26
N PRO A 323 12.44 -2.06 16.14
CA PRO A 323 13.83 -1.76 16.38
C PRO A 323 14.56 -1.91 15.05
N ASP A 324 15.36 -0.92 14.68
CA ASP A 324 16.43 -1.18 13.73
C ASP A 324 17.21 -2.36 14.29
N THR A 325 17.62 -3.28 13.42
CA THR A 325 18.48 -4.41 13.80
C THR A 325 19.83 -3.87 14.29
N LEU A 326 19.86 -3.26 15.47
CA LEU A 326 21.01 -2.73 16.20
C LEU A 326 21.91 -3.87 16.72
N ALA A 327 21.56 -5.13 16.44
CA ALA A 327 22.23 -6.31 16.96
C ALA A 327 23.39 -6.84 16.09
N SER A 328 23.69 -6.27 14.91
CA SER A 328 24.83 -6.73 14.10
C SER A 328 26.09 -5.87 14.21
N LYS A 329 26.08 -4.75 14.94
CA LYS A 329 27.33 -4.12 15.43
C LYS A 329 27.92 -4.91 16.60
N LYS A 330 28.11 -6.23 16.44
CA LYS A 330 29.22 -6.89 17.14
C LYS A 330 30.46 -6.25 16.53
N LYS A 331 31.14 -5.39 17.31
CA LYS A 331 32.53 -5.03 17.02
C LYS A 331 33.27 -6.33 16.70
N PRO A 332 33.91 -6.51 15.53
CA PRO A 332 34.92 -7.54 15.41
C PRO A 332 35.93 -7.28 16.55
N GLY A 333 36.24 -8.32 17.31
CA GLY A 333 37.01 -8.22 18.55
C GLY A 333 38.24 -7.34 18.38
N ALA A 334 38.41 -6.43 19.34
CA ALA A 334 39.72 -5.91 19.70
C ALA A 334 40.31 -6.83 20.78
#